data_AF-A0A1I5FLW8-F1
#
_entry.id   AF-A0A1I5FLW8-F1
#
_cell.length_a   1.000
_cell.length_b   1.000
_cell.length_c   1.000
_cell.angle_alpha   90.00
_cell.angle_beta   90.00
_cell.angle_gamma   90.00
#
_symmetry.space_group_name_H-M   'P 1'
#
loop_
_entity.id
_entity.type
_entity.pdbx_description
1 polymer ?
#
loop_
_entity_poly.entity_id
_entity_poly.type
_entity_poly.pdbx_seq_one_letter_code
_entity_poly.pdbx_strand_id
1 'polypeptide(L)'
;MEKYEATEKTRNRSYKKYGNDFFYKGDQWFSITDAFARYLVANRNKIFKIFKMTNGPDEMFISTMAMNSDFGKRIFKGENGKPDNLRLIDWSRGKPYEFRNKDIEELKASDKLFVRKVSYKNAPKLIENLFKHISVNNN
;
A
#
# COMPACT_ATOMS: atom_id res chain seq x y z
N MET A 1 7.83 -3.30 -2.64
CA MET A 1 7.94 -4.25 -1.52
C MET A 1 9.39 -4.32 -1.13
N GLU A 2 9.69 -3.99 0.12
CA GLU A 2 11.07 -3.95 0.61
C GLU A 2 11.24 -5.02 1.68
N LYS A 3 12.37 -5.73 1.62
CA LYS A 3 12.73 -6.67 2.68
C LYS A 3 12.99 -5.86 3.94
N TYR A 4 12.30 -6.21 5.01
CA TYR A 4 12.47 -5.56 6.30
C TYR A 4 13.60 -6.27 7.06
N GLU A 5 14.62 -5.52 7.45
CA GLU A 5 15.71 -6.00 8.29
C GLU A 5 15.59 -5.35 9.68
N ALA A 6 15.33 -6.17 10.70
CA ALA A 6 15.32 -5.69 12.09
C ALA A 6 16.75 -5.37 12.53
N THR A 7 16.96 -4.21 13.15
CA THR A 7 18.26 -3.88 13.76
C THR A 7 18.51 -4.77 14.98
N GLU A 8 19.77 -4.98 15.37
CA GLU A 8 20.11 -5.89 16.50
C GLU A 8 19.37 -5.53 17.80
N LYS A 9 19.10 -4.25 18.05
CA LYS A 9 18.33 -3.76 19.21
C LYS A 9 16.82 -3.98 19.12
N THR A 10 16.27 -4.18 17.91
CA THR A 10 14.83 -4.40 17.66
C THR A 10 14.49 -5.83 17.24
N ARG A 11 15.42 -6.78 17.44
CA ARG A 11 15.15 -8.23 17.38
C ARG A 11 14.14 -8.61 18.46
N ASN A 12 12.88 -8.28 18.25
CA ASN A 12 11.76 -8.78 19.01
C ASN A 12 11.81 -10.32 18.99
N ARG A 13 11.44 -10.97 20.11
CA ARG A 13 11.40 -12.44 20.26
C ARG A 13 10.72 -13.16 19.09
N SER A 14 9.82 -12.49 18.37
CA SER A 14 9.18 -12.95 17.14
C SER A 14 10.17 -13.29 16.02
N TYR A 15 11.20 -12.47 15.76
CA TYR A 15 12.14 -12.66 14.64
C TYR A 15 12.94 -13.96 14.73
N LYS A 16 13.32 -14.39 15.95
CA LYS A 16 14.07 -15.63 16.17
C LYS A 16 13.20 -16.90 16.00
N LYS A 17 11.87 -16.77 15.93
CA LYS A 17 10.92 -17.88 16.07
C LYS A 17 10.31 -18.39 14.75
N TYR A 18 10.51 -17.70 13.62
CA TYR A 18 9.82 -18.02 12.34
C TYR A 18 10.71 -18.58 11.21
N GLY A 19 11.95 -18.97 11.48
CA GLY A 19 12.79 -19.70 10.52
C GLY A 19 13.28 -18.86 9.34
N ASN A 20 13.31 -19.45 8.13
CA ASN A 20 13.80 -18.83 6.88
C ASN A 20 12.84 -17.81 6.24
N ASP A 21 11.63 -17.60 6.79
CA ASP A 21 10.66 -16.63 6.25
C ASP A 21 11.21 -15.20 6.44
N PHE A 22 11.28 -14.43 5.35
CA PHE A 22 11.72 -13.03 5.40
C PHE A 22 10.54 -12.11 5.66
N PHE A 23 10.76 -11.05 6.45
CA PHE A 23 9.74 -10.00 6.63
C PHE A 23 9.81 -9.00 5.50
N TYR A 24 8.65 -8.51 5.08
CA TYR A 24 8.53 -7.50 4.03
C TYR A 24 7.61 -6.38 4.47
N LYS A 25 7.94 -5.17 4.02
CA LYS A 25 7.14 -3.96 4.22
C LYS A 25 6.62 -3.45 2.89
N GLY A 26 5.42 -2.87 2.93
CA GLY A 26 4.82 -2.10 1.84
C GLY A 26 3.88 -1.04 2.42
N ASP A 27 3.06 -0.48 1.54
CA ASP A 27 2.03 0.47 1.96
C ASP A 27 0.86 -0.23 2.64
N GLN A 28 0.22 0.47 3.57
CA GLN A 28 -1.06 0.06 4.16
C GLN A 28 -2.18 -0.09 3.11
N TRP A 29 -2.10 0.59 1.98
CA TRP A 29 -3.13 0.56 0.94
C TRP A 29 -2.85 -0.51 -0.10
N PHE A 30 -3.86 -1.33 -0.37
CA PHE A 30 -3.75 -2.46 -1.29
C PHE A 30 -5.07 -2.73 -2.01
N SER A 31 -4.96 -3.38 -3.17
CA SER A 31 -6.04 -4.14 -3.79
C SER A 31 -5.55 -5.57 -3.92
N ILE A 32 -6.38 -6.54 -3.57
CA ILE A 32 -6.02 -7.96 -3.60
C ILE A 32 -7.10 -8.77 -4.29
N THR A 33 -6.69 -9.89 -4.89
CA THR A 33 -7.63 -10.85 -5.48
C THR A 33 -8.36 -11.63 -4.39
N ASP A 34 -9.54 -12.15 -4.71
CA ASP A 34 -10.30 -13.03 -3.81
C ASP A 34 -9.46 -14.22 -3.32
N ALA A 35 -8.68 -14.84 -4.22
CA ALA A 35 -7.79 -15.95 -3.87
C ALA A 35 -6.77 -15.56 -2.78
N PHE A 36 -6.16 -14.37 -2.88
CA PHE A 36 -5.22 -13.91 -1.86
C PHE A 36 -5.93 -13.53 -0.56
N ALA A 37 -7.13 -12.93 -0.64
CA ALA A 37 -7.94 -12.64 0.54
C ALA A 37 -8.29 -13.93 1.32
N ARG A 38 -8.74 -14.99 0.62
CA ARG A 38 -9.00 -16.30 1.23
C ARG A 38 -7.75 -16.90 1.87
N TYR A 39 -6.61 -16.79 1.19
CA TYR A 39 -5.32 -17.22 1.74
C TYR A 39 -4.98 -16.50 3.06
N LEU A 40 -5.20 -15.17 3.14
CA LEU A 40 -4.98 -14.42 4.38
C LEU A 40 -5.91 -14.88 5.50
N VAL A 41 -7.20 -15.09 5.22
CA VAL A 41 -8.18 -15.57 6.22
C VAL A 41 -7.85 -16.97 6.72
N ALA A 42 -7.43 -17.88 5.83
CA ALA A 42 -6.97 -19.21 6.19
C ALA A 42 -5.73 -19.16 7.11
N ASN A 43 -4.86 -18.17 6.92
CA ASN A 43 -3.65 -17.96 7.70
C ASN A 43 -3.80 -17.01 8.89
N ARG A 44 -5.03 -16.59 9.24
CA ARG A 44 -5.28 -15.58 10.30
C ARG A 44 -4.54 -15.88 11.61
N ASN A 45 -4.52 -17.13 12.05
CA ASN A 45 -3.85 -17.51 13.30
C ASN A 45 -2.33 -17.30 13.23
N LYS A 46 -1.71 -17.62 12.08
CA LYS A 46 -0.28 -17.33 11.81
C LYS A 46 -0.05 -15.81 11.83
N ILE A 47 -0.88 -15.05 11.12
CA ILE A 47 -0.79 -13.59 11.03
C ILE A 47 -0.88 -12.95 12.43
N PHE A 48 -1.90 -13.29 13.22
CA PHE A 48 -2.07 -12.76 14.57
C PHE A 48 -0.91 -13.14 15.49
N LYS A 49 -0.41 -14.38 15.42
CA LYS A 49 0.74 -14.82 16.23
C LYS A 49 2.02 -14.05 15.91
N ILE A 50 2.19 -13.59 14.66
CA ILE A 50 3.36 -12.85 14.21
C ILE A 50 3.23 -11.35 14.48
N PHE A 51 2.11 -10.74 14.08
CA PHE A 51 1.98 -9.29 13.93
C PHE A 51 1.16 -8.60 15.03
N LYS A 52 0.51 -9.33 15.94
CA LYS A 52 -0.36 -8.74 16.99
C LYS A 52 0.34 -7.69 17.86
N MET A 53 1.63 -7.85 18.10
CA MET A 53 2.45 -6.96 18.93
C MET A 53 3.44 -6.12 18.10
N THR A 54 3.21 -5.99 16.80
CA THR A 54 4.05 -5.23 15.89
C THR A 54 3.51 -3.81 15.73
N ASN A 55 4.41 -2.82 15.68
CA ASN A 55 4.06 -1.44 15.33
C ASN A 55 3.82 -1.34 13.81
N GLY A 56 2.69 -0.77 13.40
CA GLY A 56 2.29 -0.70 11.98
C GLY A 56 2.13 -2.07 11.33
N PRO A 57 1.37 -3.01 11.92
CA PRO A 57 1.26 -4.37 11.41
C PRO A 57 0.64 -4.42 10.02
N ASP A 58 -0.23 -3.47 9.70
CA ASP A 58 -0.89 -3.24 8.42
C ASP A 58 0.08 -2.91 7.28
N GLU A 59 1.22 -2.29 7.56
CA GLU A 59 2.29 -2.05 6.58
C GLU A 59 3.16 -3.29 6.32
N MET A 60 3.02 -4.34 7.15
CA MET A 60 3.91 -5.50 7.12
C MET A 60 3.24 -6.82 6.74
N PHE A 61 2.06 -7.12 7.28
CA PHE A 61 1.54 -8.48 7.21
C PHE A 61 1.16 -8.88 5.79
N ILE A 62 0.53 -8.00 5.01
CA ILE A 62 0.11 -8.30 3.64
C ILE A 62 1.33 -8.53 2.76
N SER A 63 2.29 -7.62 2.84
CA SER A 63 3.56 -7.69 2.13
C SER A 63 4.32 -8.98 2.45
N THR A 64 4.40 -9.32 3.74
CA THR A 64 5.08 -10.53 4.20
C THR A 64 4.35 -11.79 3.74
N MET A 65 3.03 -11.86 3.87
CA MET A 65 2.24 -13.03 3.47
C MET A 65 2.25 -13.24 1.95
N ALA A 66 2.27 -12.17 1.15
CA ALA A 66 2.40 -12.27 -0.30
C ALA A 66 3.77 -12.79 -0.71
N MET A 67 4.84 -12.15 -0.22
CA MET A 67 6.22 -12.47 -0.66
C MET A 67 6.69 -13.85 -0.23
N ASN A 68 6.17 -14.39 0.88
CA ASN A 68 6.46 -15.77 1.34
C ASN A 68 5.45 -16.80 0.80
N SER A 69 4.75 -16.50 -0.30
CA SER A 69 3.85 -17.43 -0.98
C SER A 69 3.93 -17.24 -2.50
N ASP A 70 3.23 -18.09 -3.25
CA ASP A 70 3.17 -17.96 -4.72
C ASP A 70 2.50 -16.66 -5.18
N PHE A 71 1.80 -15.94 -4.30
CA PHE A 71 1.25 -14.62 -4.61
C PHE A 71 2.35 -13.58 -4.85
N GLY A 72 3.55 -13.76 -4.31
CA GLY A 72 4.69 -12.87 -4.53
C GLY A 72 5.10 -12.77 -6.01
N LYS A 73 4.87 -13.84 -6.78
CA LYS A 73 5.12 -13.88 -8.24
C LYS A 73 4.06 -13.12 -9.05
N ARG A 74 2.92 -12.78 -8.42
CA ARG A 74 1.75 -12.16 -9.06
C ARG A 74 1.57 -10.69 -8.68
N ILE A 75 2.56 -10.11 -8.00
CA ILE A 75 2.52 -8.70 -7.60
C ILE A 75 2.53 -7.83 -8.87
N PHE A 76 1.56 -6.93 -8.94
CA PHE A 76 1.49 -5.93 -10.00
C PHE A 76 2.75 -5.05 -10.00
N LYS A 77 3.27 -4.78 -11.20
CA LYS A 77 4.42 -3.92 -11.41
C LYS A 77 3.98 -2.72 -12.24
N GLY A 78 4.30 -1.52 -11.78
CA GLY A 78 4.07 -0.29 -12.54
C GLY A 78 5.03 -0.17 -13.72
N GLU A 79 4.95 0.93 -14.46
CA GLU A 79 5.75 1.18 -15.68
C GLU A 79 7.27 1.10 -15.43
N ASN A 80 7.71 1.44 -14.22
CA ASN A 80 9.12 1.34 -13.81
C ASN A 80 9.58 -0.08 -13.45
N GLY A 81 8.72 -1.10 -13.65
CA GLY A 81 8.99 -2.50 -13.35
C GLY A 81 9.02 -2.86 -11.85
N LYS A 82 8.70 -1.90 -10.97
CA LYS A 82 8.69 -2.11 -9.51
C LYS A 82 7.28 -2.41 -9.01
N PRO A 83 7.13 -3.13 -7.88
CA PRO A 83 5.85 -3.32 -7.22
C PRO A 83 5.11 -2.00 -7.01
N ASP A 84 3.83 -1.96 -7.37
CA ASP A 84 3.00 -0.77 -7.29
C ASP A 84 1.61 -1.15 -6.75
N ASN A 85 1.01 -0.26 -5.95
CA ASN A 85 -0.35 -0.41 -5.44
C ASN A 85 -1.36 0.46 -6.20
N LEU A 86 -0.96 1.21 -7.22
CA LEU A 86 -1.83 2.10 -8.00
C LEU A 86 -2.45 3.24 -7.17
N ARG A 87 -1.83 3.62 -6.04
CA ARG A 87 -2.21 4.80 -5.24
C ARG A 87 -1.16 5.89 -5.45
N LEU A 88 -1.58 7.06 -5.89
CA LEU A 88 -0.75 8.25 -5.87
C LEU A 88 -0.74 8.82 -4.45
N ILE A 89 0.41 8.70 -3.78
CA ILE A 89 0.65 9.30 -2.47
C ILE A 89 1.96 10.07 -2.54
N ASP A 90 1.89 11.38 -2.35
CA ASP A 90 3.08 12.21 -2.36
C ASP A 90 3.68 12.32 -0.97
N TRP A 91 4.85 11.68 -0.81
CA TRP A 91 5.69 11.73 0.39
C TRP A 91 6.86 12.72 0.26
N SER A 92 7.05 13.33 -0.92
CA SER A 92 8.15 14.24 -1.22
C SER A 92 7.90 15.66 -0.70
N ARG A 93 6.63 16.08 -0.63
CA ARG A 93 6.21 17.41 -0.16
C ARG A 93 5.90 17.48 1.34
N GLY A 94 6.44 16.54 2.15
CA GLY A 94 6.32 16.50 3.61
C GLY A 94 5.59 15.26 4.15
N LYS A 95 4.79 15.43 5.23
CA LYS A 95 3.79 14.42 5.63
C LYS A 95 2.79 14.27 4.47
N PRO A 96 2.18 13.09 4.23
CA PRO A 96 1.62 12.76 2.92
C PRO A 96 0.74 13.91 2.43
N TYR A 97 1.18 14.51 1.32
CA TYR A 97 0.76 15.83 0.87
C TYR A 97 -0.74 15.87 0.65
N GLU A 98 -1.34 17.00 0.98
CA GLU A 98 -2.75 17.22 0.72
C GLU A 98 -2.90 18.00 -0.59
N PHE A 99 -3.28 17.29 -1.64
CA PHE A 99 -3.45 17.84 -2.99
C PHE A 99 -4.46 18.99 -3.01
N ARG A 100 -4.19 19.95 -3.89
CA ARG A 100 -4.95 21.19 -4.10
C ARG A 100 -5.29 21.34 -5.58
N ASN A 101 -6.16 22.30 -5.90
CA ASN A 101 -6.60 22.52 -7.28
C ASN A 101 -5.44 22.83 -8.26
N LYS A 102 -4.34 23.39 -7.75
CA LYS A 102 -3.14 23.65 -8.56
C LYS A 102 -2.46 22.36 -9.07
N ASP A 103 -2.71 21.22 -8.42
CA ASP A 103 -2.11 19.93 -8.75
C ASP A 103 -2.99 19.11 -9.70
N ILE A 104 -4.08 19.68 -10.23
CA ILE A 104 -5.07 18.92 -11.00
C ILE A 104 -4.49 18.27 -12.27
N GLU A 105 -3.61 18.96 -12.98
CA GLU A 105 -3.01 18.42 -14.21
C GLU A 105 -2.05 17.26 -13.89
N GLU A 106 -1.36 17.30 -12.74
CA GLU A 106 -0.57 16.17 -12.22
C GLU A 106 -1.48 14.95 -11.96
N LEU A 107 -2.64 15.17 -11.32
CA LEU A 107 -3.58 14.10 -11.00
C LEU A 107 -4.22 13.48 -12.25
N LYS A 108 -4.57 14.30 -13.26
CA LYS A 108 -5.14 13.81 -14.53
C LYS A 108 -4.13 13.02 -15.36
N ALA A 109 -2.86 13.40 -15.29
CA ALA A 109 -1.78 12.71 -16.02
C ALA A 109 -1.30 11.42 -15.32
N SER A 110 -1.76 11.16 -14.09
CA SER A 110 -1.32 10.00 -13.32
C SER A 110 -1.90 8.69 -13.85
N ASP A 111 -1.07 7.65 -13.88
CA ASP A 111 -1.45 6.26 -14.16
C ASP A 111 -2.09 5.55 -12.95
N LYS A 112 -2.25 6.24 -11.82
CA LYS A 112 -2.75 5.69 -10.56
C LYS A 112 -4.28 5.72 -10.53
N LEU A 113 -4.88 4.69 -9.93
CA LEU A 113 -6.34 4.56 -9.81
C LEU A 113 -6.93 5.37 -8.65
N PHE A 114 -6.12 5.66 -7.64
CA PHE A 114 -6.56 6.36 -6.43
C PHE A 114 -5.53 7.41 -6.04
N VAL A 115 -5.96 8.48 -5.36
CA VAL A 115 -5.09 9.54 -4.83
C VAL A 115 -5.29 9.72 -3.32
N ARG A 116 -4.19 9.93 -2.59
CA ARG A 116 -4.17 10.35 -1.18
C ARG A 116 -3.09 11.44 -1.00
N LYS A 117 -3.35 12.57 -0.33
CA LYS A 117 -4.53 12.92 0.47
C LYS A 117 -5.33 14.05 -0.20
N VAL A 118 -6.66 13.95 -0.16
CA VAL A 118 -7.55 15.02 -0.65
C VAL A 118 -8.51 15.39 0.48
N SER A 119 -8.72 16.68 0.71
CA SER A 119 -9.61 17.20 1.75
C SER A 119 -10.75 17.99 1.12
N TYR A 120 -11.99 17.61 1.43
CA TYR A 120 -13.17 18.33 0.96
C TYR A 120 -13.21 19.77 1.48
N LYS A 121 -12.77 20.00 2.72
CA LYS A 121 -12.73 21.34 3.32
C LYS A 121 -11.70 22.23 2.65
N ASN A 122 -10.52 21.70 2.37
CA ASN A 122 -9.38 22.52 1.95
C ASN A 122 -9.18 22.54 0.42
N ALA A 123 -9.79 21.62 -0.32
CA ALA A 123 -9.67 21.49 -1.77
C ALA A 123 -11.02 21.19 -2.47
N PRO A 124 -12.13 21.90 -2.17
CA PRO A 124 -13.43 21.60 -2.78
C PRO A 124 -13.41 21.74 -4.31
N LYS A 125 -12.70 22.74 -4.85
CA LYS A 125 -12.53 22.95 -6.31
C LYS A 125 -11.82 21.79 -6.99
N LEU A 126 -10.82 21.19 -6.32
CA LEU A 126 -10.11 20.04 -6.86
C LEU A 126 -11.09 18.87 -7.04
N ILE A 127 -11.91 18.60 -6.03
CA ILE A 127 -12.89 17.52 -6.04
C ILE A 127 -13.90 17.74 -7.15
N GLU A 128 -14.48 18.94 -7.25
CA GLU A 128 -15.43 19.28 -8.32
C GLU A 128 -14.83 19.02 -9.71
N ASN A 129 -13.60 19.47 -9.94
CA ASN A 129 -12.95 19.34 -11.24
C ASN A 129 -12.54 17.88 -11.55
N LEU A 130 -12.12 17.10 -10.56
CA LEU A 130 -11.87 15.67 -10.72
C LEU A 130 -13.16 14.92 -11.06
N PHE A 131 -14.27 15.22 -10.38
CA PHE A 131 -15.58 14.65 -10.71
C PHE A 131 -16.00 14.96 -12.15
N LYS A 132 -15.88 16.22 -12.58
CA LYS A 132 -16.19 16.60 -13.97
C LYS A 132 -15.33 15.83 -14.98
N HIS A 133 -14.03 15.72 -14.73
CA HIS A 133 -13.11 15.00 -15.62
C HIS A 133 -13.47 13.51 -15.75
N ILE A 134 -13.73 12.84 -14.61
CA ILE A 134 -14.07 11.41 -14.59
C ILE A 134 -15.44 11.18 -15.25
N SER A 135 -16.44 12.02 -14.98
CA SER A 135 -17.78 11.87 -15.56
C SER A 135 -17.82 12.09 -17.07
N VAL A 136 -17.00 12.99 -17.61
CA VAL A 136 -16.92 13.22 -19.07
C VAL A 136 -16.28 12.04 -19.79
N ASN A 137 -15.26 11.42 -19.21
CA ASN A 137 -14.55 10.29 -19.83
C ASN A 137 -15.34 8.97 -19.81
N ASN A 138 -16.49 8.92 -19.13
CA ASN A 138 -17.36 7.74 -19.05
C ASN A 138 -18.55 7.78 -20.04
N ASN A 139 -18.64 8.83 -20.88
CA ASN A 139 -19.58 8.95 -21.99
C ASN A 139 -18.82 8.82 -23.33
#